data_AF-A0A257RZZ5-F1
#
_entry.id   AF-A0A257RZZ5-F1
#
_cell.length_a   1.000
_cell.length_b   1.000
_cell.length_c   1.000
_cell.angle_alpha   90.00
_cell.angle_beta   90.00
_cell.angle_gamma   90.00
#
_symmetry.space_group_name_H-M   'P 1'
#
loop_
_entity.id
_entity.type
_entity.pdbx_description
1 polymer ?
#
loop_
_entity_poly.entity_id
_entity_poly.type
_entity_poly.pdbx_seq_one_letter_code
_entity_poly.pdbx_strand_id
1 'polypeptide(L)'
;TLSSAQAELARARIREADLSGRARVEVRDYRQLAPSEPFDRIASVGMFEHVGRGRMHEYFRTVHRLLRPGGLFLNHGIIESPTRRAGGWRTALRRLVWREGSFIDRDVFPDGDVVPLALEIAAAEAAGFETRDVESLRPHYVRTLRAWVGRLEARYDDAVRAAGETAPRTWRLYMSASAHAFAMAHIGLCQVLFARPDAAGRAPLPLTREDLYSTH
;
A
#
# COMPACT_ATOMS: atom_id res chain seq x y z
N THR A 1 -8.83 -9.46 -4.67
CA THR A 1 -9.45 -8.56 -3.68
C THR A 1 -10.30 -9.39 -2.73
N LEU A 2 -10.63 -8.89 -1.55
CA LEU A 2 -11.64 -9.50 -0.67
C LEU A 2 -13.02 -8.81 -0.76
N SER A 3 -13.12 -7.70 -1.48
CA SER A 3 -14.38 -6.98 -1.68
C SER A 3 -15.08 -7.43 -2.96
N SER A 4 -16.28 -7.99 -2.83
CA SER A 4 -17.13 -8.36 -3.98
C SER A 4 -17.49 -7.14 -4.84
N ALA A 5 -17.82 -6.01 -4.21
CA ALA A 5 -18.15 -4.78 -4.92
C ALA A 5 -16.98 -4.26 -5.77
N GLN A 6 -15.75 -4.30 -5.25
CA GLN A 6 -14.57 -3.95 -6.03
C GLN A 6 -14.35 -4.92 -7.20
N ALA A 7 -14.56 -6.22 -6.98
CA ALA A 7 -14.39 -7.24 -8.02
C ALA A 7 -15.41 -7.08 -9.14
N GLU A 8 -16.67 -6.79 -8.82
CA GLU A 8 -17.73 -6.53 -9.80
C GLU A 8 -17.41 -5.33 -10.68
N LEU A 9 -17.07 -4.20 -10.06
CA LEU A 9 -16.68 -2.99 -10.80
C LEU A 9 -15.44 -3.22 -11.68
N ALA A 10 -14.43 -3.91 -11.15
CA ALA A 10 -13.21 -4.19 -11.90
C ALA A 10 -13.47 -5.12 -13.10
N ARG A 11 -14.33 -6.14 -12.94
CA ARG A 11 -14.75 -7.00 -14.06
C ARG A 11 -15.55 -6.23 -15.11
N ALA A 12 -16.41 -5.29 -14.71
CA ALA A 12 -17.12 -4.42 -15.64
C ALA A 12 -16.14 -3.59 -16.48
N ARG A 13 -15.19 -2.92 -15.82
CA ARG A 13 -14.14 -2.14 -16.50
C ARG A 13 -13.26 -2.97 -17.44
N ILE A 14 -12.92 -4.20 -17.05
CA ILE A 14 -12.15 -5.12 -17.92
C ILE A 14 -12.94 -5.46 -19.19
N ARG A 15 -14.25 -5.70 -19.08
CA ARG A 15 -15.11 -5.96 -20.24
C ARG A 15 -15.25 -4.72 -21.12
N GLU A 16 -15.49 -3.55 -20.52
CA GLU A 16 -15.60 -2.27 -21.23
C GLU A 16 -14.32 -1.91 -22.00
N ALA A 17 -13.16 -2.30 -21.48
CA ALA A 17 -11.86 -2.09 -22.13
C ALA A 17 -11.44 -3.22 -23.10
N ASP A 18 -12.29 -4.22 -23.34
CA ASP A 18 -12.00 -5.40 -24.15
C ASP A 18 -10.73 -6.17 -23.72
N LEU A 19 -10.50 -6.27 -22.40
CA LEU A 19 -9.32 -6.93 -21.82
C LEU A 19 -9.64 -8.31 -21.23
N SER A 20 -10.82 -8.87 -21.49
CA SER A 20 -11.29 -10.11 -20.84
C SER A 20 -10.37 -11.32 -21.10
N GLY A 21 -9.66 -11.35 -22.24
CA GLY A 21 -8.66 -12.39 -22.55
C GLY A 21 -7.28 -12.17 -21.89
N ARG A 22 -7.05 -11.00 -21.26
CA ARG A 22 -5.75 -10.57 -20.75
C ARG A 22 -5.75 -10.18 -19.26
N ALA A 23 -6.93 -9.90 -18.70
CA ALA A 23 -7.08 -9.46 -17.33
C ALA A 23 -8.24 -10.20 -16.66
N ARG A 24 -8.05 -10.58 -15.39
CA ARG A 24 -9.10 -11.17 -14.56
C ARG A 24 -9.01 -10.66 -13.13
N VAL A 25 -10.14 -10.72 -12.42
CA VAL A 25 -10.24 -10.32 -11.02
C VAL A 25 -10.95 -11.40 -10.22
N GLU A 26 -10.32 -11.79 -9.12
CA GLU A 26 -10.78 -12.83 -8.21
C GLU A 26 -11.11 -12.22 -6.84
N VAL A 27 -12.24 -12.66 -6.27
CA VAL A 27 -12.56 -12.46 -4.85
C VAL A 27 -11.91 -13.61 -4.10
N ARG A 28 -10.70 -13.39 -3.60
CA ARG A 28 -9.85 -14.43 -3.05
C ARG A 28 -8.79 -13.81 -2.15
N ASP A 29 -8.48 -14.53 -1.08
CA ASP A 29 -7.33 -14.24 -0.23
C ASP A 29 -6.04 -14.59 -0.97
N TYR A 30 -5.11 -13.64 -1.06
CA TYR A 30 -3.83 -13.86 -1.74
C TYR A 30 -3.04 -15.03 -1.12
N ARG A 31 -3.23 -15.32 0.16
CA ARG A 31 -2.60 -16.44 0.88
C ARG A 31 -3.02 -17.80 0.33
N GLN A 32 -4.21 -17.86 -0.26
CA GLN A 32 -4.80 -19.07 -0.85
C GLN A 32 -4.54 -19.18 -2.35
N LEU A 33 -3.80 -18.25 -2.96
CA LEU A 33 -3.45 -18.34 -4.38
C LEU A 33 -2.53 -19.55 -4.62
N ALA A 34 -2.97 -20.40 -5.55
CA ALA A 34 -2.24 -21.54 -6.06
C ALA A 34 -2.38 -21.56 -7.60
N PRO A 35 -1.74 -20.62 -8.30
CA PRO A 35 -1.76 -20.62 -9.76
C PRO A 35 -1.01 -21.85 -10.29
N SER A 36 -1.37 -22.32 -11.49
CA SER A 36 -0.66 -23.43 -12.16
C SER A 36 0.79 -23.07 -12.47
N GLU A 37 1.05 -21.80 -12.74
CA GLU A 37 2.38 -21.24 -13.00
C GLU A 37 2.61 -20.02 -12.10
N PRO A 38 3.83 -19.80 -11.60
CA PRO A 38 4.17 -18.59 -10.86
C PRO A 38 4.10 -17.34 -11.75
N PHE A 39 3.87 -16.18 -11.15
CA PHE A 39 3.82 -14.90 -11.85
C PHE A 39 5.22 -14.42 -12.24
N ASP A 40 5.33 -13.74 -13.38
CA ASP A 40 6.56 -13.05 -13.79
C ASP A 40 6.85 -11.82 -12.93
N ARG A 41 5.79 -11.11 -12.54
CA ARG A 41 5.80 -9.83 -11.84
C ARG A 41 4.64 -9.77 -10.86
N ILE A 42 4.85 -9.18 -9.70
CA ILE A 42 3.80 -8.92 -8.71
C ILE A 42 3.85 -7.45 -8.31
N ALA A 43 2.69 -6.82 -8.15
CA ALA A 43 2.56 -5.49 -7.56
C ALA A 43 1.53 -5.56 -6.42
N SER A 44 1.86 -4.93 -5.29
CA SER A 44 0.98 -4.79 -4.14
C SER A 44 0.93 -3.33 -3.73
N VAL A 45 -0.27 -2.74 -3.72
CA VAL A 45 -0.49 -1.30 -3.53
C VAL A 45 -1.50 -1.09 -2.42
N GLY A 46 -1.08 -0.53 -1.28
CA GLY A 46 -1.95 -0.20 -0.16
C GLY A 46 -2.56 -1.41 0.56
N MET A 47 -1.94 -2.60 0.44
CA MET A 47 -2.35 -3.82 1.15
C MET A 47 -1.48 -4.08 2.37
N PHE A 48 -0.20 -3.72 2.26
CA PHE A 48 0.86 -3.99 3.22
C PHE A 48 0.52 -3.53 4.65
N GLU A 49 -0.15 -2.39 4.78
CA GLU A 49 -0.59 -1.78 6.04
C GLU A 49 -1.61 -2.63 6.80
N HIS A 50 -2.32 -3.51 6.11
CA HIS A 50 -3.33 -4.42 6.68
C HIS A 50 -2.77 -5.81 7.00
N VAL A 51 -1.52 -6.10 6.61
CA VAL A 51 -0.88 -7.38 6.92
C VAL A 51 -0.60 -7.47 8.42
N GLY A 52 -0.10 -6.39 9.04
CA GLY A 52 0.34 -6.41 10.42
C GLY A 52 1.78 -6.87 10.59
N ARG A 53 2.54 -6.26 11.50
CA ARG A 53 3.92 -6.65 11.82
C ARG A 53 4.07 -8.13 12.14
N GLY A 54 3.09 -8.74 12.81
CA GLY A 54 3.11 -10.16 13.18
C GLY A 54 3.04 -11.13 12.01
N ARG A 55 2.53 -10.71 10.84
CA ARG A 55 2.36 -11.56 9.64
C ARG A 55 3.30 -11.18 8.49
N MET A 56 4.25 -10.28 8.73
CA MET A 56 5.13 -9.75 7.69
C MET A 56 5.93 -10.86 7.00
N HIS A 57 6.48 -11.80 7.78
CA HIS A 57 7.21 -12.95 7.24
C HIS A 57 6.31 -13.86 6.37
N GLU A 58 5.07 -14.10 6.79
CA GLU A 58 4.11 -14.90 6.01
C GLU A 58 3.77 -14.22 4.68
N TYR A 59 3.57 -12.91 4.70
CA TYR A 59 3.30 -12.11 3.50
C TYR A 59 4.43 -12.25 2.47
N PHE A 60 5.67 -11.95 2.85
CA PHE A 60 6.79 -12.04 1.92
C PHE A 60 7.08 -13.48 1.48
N ARG A 61 6.94 -14.49 2.36
CA ARG A 61 7.06 -15.91 1.95
C ARG A 61 6.00 -16.31 0.94
N THR A 62 4.77 -15.81 1.10
CA THR A 62 3.68 -16.06 0.15
C THR A 62 3.97 -15.43 -1.20
N VAL A 63 4.37 -14.16 -1.23
CA VAL A 63 4.72 -13.47 -2.48
C VAL A 63 5.92 -14.13 -3.15
N HIS A 64 6.95 -14.51 -2.39
CA HIS A 64 8.11 -15.23 -2.91
C HIS A 64 7.72 -16.55 -3.59
N ARG A 65 6.84 -17.34 -2.98
CA ARG A 65 6.32 -18.59 -3.56
C ARG A 65 5.57 -18.35 -4.87
N LEU A 66 4.78 -17.28 -4.94
CA LEU A 66 3.96 -16.94 -6.10
C LEU A 66 4.76 -16.33 -7.26
N LEU A 67 5.97 -15.83 -7.02
CA LEU A 67 6.81 -15.18 -8.01
C LEU A 67 7.82 -16.16 -8.59
N ARG A 68 8.03 -16.20 -9.91
CA ARG A 68 9.03 -17.09 -10.50
C ARG A 68 10.47 -16.67 -10.15
N PRO A 69 11.47 -17.57 -10.20
CA PRO A 69 12.87 -17.17 -10.22
C PRO A 69 13.16 -16.18 -11.37
N GLY A 70 13.90 -15.10 -11.11
CA GLY A 70 14.08 -13.96 -12.02
C GLY A 70 12.88 -12.99 -12.07
N GLY A 71 11.88 -13.17 -11.20
CA GLY A 71 10.72 -12.28 -11.11
C GLY A 71 10.99 -11.00 -10.32
N LEU A 72 10.12 -10.01 -10.49
CA LEU A 72 10.17 -8.75 -9.74
C LEU A 72 8.89 -8.53 -8.94
N PHE A 73 9.03 -7.95 -7.77
CA PHE A 73 7.92 -7.60 -6.88
C PHE A 73 8.01 -6.13 -6.47
N LEU A 74 6.99 -5.34 -6.79
CA LEU A 74 6.85 -3.96 -6.34
C LEU A 74 5.87 -3.90 -5.16
N ASN A 75 6.38 -3.57 -3.97
CA ASN A 75 5.53 -3.30 -2.81
C ASN A 75 5.39 -1.78 -2.62
N HIS A 76 4.16 -1.28 -2.54
CA HIS A 76 3.85 0.13 -2.32
C HIS A 76 2.95 0.26 -1.10
N GLY A 77 3.45 0.96 -0.07
CA GLY A 77 2.71 1.11 1.18
C GLY A 77 3.19 2.26 2.04
N ILE A 78 2.33 2.63 2.98
CA ILE A 78 2.60 3.59 4.04
C ILE A 78 3.54 2.95 5.06
N ILE A 79 4.58 3.68 5.45
CA ILE A 79 5.58 3.25 6.42
C ILE A 79 5.63 4.17 7.63
N GLU A 80 6.13 3.64 8.74
CA GLU A 80 6.38 4.45 9.93
C GLU A 80 7.56 5.38 9.68
N SER A 81 7.42 6.64 10.07
CA SER A 81 8.54 7.57 9.94
C SER A 81 9.66 7.26 10.94
N PRO A 82 10.95 7.31 10.52
CA PRO A 82 12.07 7.19 11.44
C PRO A 82 12.11 8.33 12.46
N THR A 83 11.58 9.52 12.15
CA THR A 83 11.54 10.67 13.10
C THR A 83 10.51 10.48 14.21
N ARG A 84 9.58 9.53 14.06
CA ARG A 84 8.60 9.15 15.10
C ARG A 84 9.29 8.59 16.36
N ARG A 85 10.56 8.18 16.26
CA ARG A 85 11.41 7.71 17.37
C ARG A 85 11.95 8.84 18.26
N ALA A 86 11.92 10.11 17.83
CA ALA A 86 12.37 11.22 18.65
C ALA A 86 11.27 11.63 19.65
N GLY A 87 11.51 11.33 20.93
CA GLY A 87 10.57 11.50 22.03
C GLY A 87 10.29 12.95 22.41
N GLY A 88 9.04 13.21 22.78
CA GLY A 88 8.56 14.47 23.38
C GLY A 88 7.07 14.39 23.68
N TRP A 89 6.57 15.32 24.51
CA TRP A 89 5.16 15.42 24.92
C TRP A 89 4.15 15.43 23.74
N ARG A 90 4.56 15.98 22.58
CA ARG A 90 3.76 15.98 21.34
C ARG A 90 3.60 14.58 20.73
N THR A 91 4.58 13.70 20.90
CA THR A 91 4.53 12.28 20.50
C THR A 91 3.59 11.50 21.40
N ALA A 92 3.50 11.84 22.70
CA ALA A 92 2.54 11.26 23.64
C ALA A 92 1.10 11.69 23.37
N LEU A 93 0.86 12.98 23.09
CA LEU A 93 -0.47 13.49 22.70
C LEU A 93 -0.95 12.88 21.38
N ARG A 94 -0.03 12.69 20.42
CA ARG A 94 -0.31 12.08 19.12
C ARG A 94 -0.49 10.55 19.17
N ARG A 95 0.17 9.87 20.12
CA ARG A 95 -0.18 8.49 20.49
C ARG A 95 -1.59 8.42 21.07
N LEU A 96 -2.05 9.43 21.80
CA LEU A 96 -3.43 9.45 22.29
C LEU A 96 -4.45 9.53 21.15
N VAL A 97 -4.12 10.27 20.09
CA VAL A 97 -5.01 10.36 18.92
C VAL A 97 -4.93 9.10 18.07
N TRP A 98 -3.77 8.44 17.86
CA TRP A 98 -3.57 7.22 17.02
C TRP A 98 -3.20 5.95 17.82
N ARG A 99 -3.67 5.78 19.06
CA ARG A 99 -3.53 4.56 19.88
C ARG A 99 -4.63 3.56 19.50
N GLU A 100 -4.44 2.28 19.81
CA GLU A 100 -5.54 1.31 19.90
C GLU A 100 -6.74 1.95 20.63
N GLY A 101 -7.88 2.07 19.93
CA GLY A 101 -9.07 2.79 20.40
C GLY A 101 -9.20 4.25 19.93
N SER A 102 -8.31 4.70 19.03
CA SER A 102 -8.38 6.00 18.36
C SER A 102 -9.56 6.11 17.39
N PHE A 103 -9.91 7.32 16.97
CA PHE A 103 -10.87 7.54 15.87
C PHE A 103 -10.45 6.79 14.58
N ILE A 104 -9.14 6.70 14.30
CA ILE A 104 -8.65 5.97 13.13
C ILE A 104 -8.86 4.47 13.31
N ASP A 105 -8.45 3.89 14.43
CA ASP A 105 -8.61 2.45 14.66
C ASP A 105 -10.09 2.07 14.83
N ARG A 106 -10.91 2.90 15.48
CA ARG A 106 -12.33 2.59 15.72
C ARG A 106 -13.19 2.80 14.49
N ASP A 107 -12.96 3.89 13.74
CA ASP A 107 -13.91 4.38 12.74
C ASP A 107 -13.37 4.31 11.29
N VAL A 108 -12.09 3.97 11.07
CA VAL A 108 -11.47 3.98 9.72
C VAL A 108 -10.68 2.70 9.37
N PHE A 109 -9.69 2.29 10.18
CA PHE A 109 -8.81 1.14 9.92
C PHE A 109 -8.41 0.39 11.21
N PRO A 110 -9.30 -0.44 11.79
CA PRO A 110 -9.06 -1.17 13.05
C PRO A 110 -7.87 -2.13 13.05
N ASP A 111 -7.52 -2.67 11.89
CA ASP A 111 -6.44 -3.65 11.74
C ASP A 111 -5.15 -3.06 11.13
N GLY A 112 -5.07 -1.72 10.99
CA GLY A 112 -3.95 -1.05 10.34
C GLY A 112 -2.71 -1.02 11.22
N ASP A 113 -1.61 -1.64 10.79
CA ASP A 113 -0.31 -1.53 11.45
C ASP A 113 0.73 -1.00 10.45
N VAL A 114 1.09 0.27 10.63
CA VAL A 114 2.10 0.93 9.83
C VAL A 114 3.47 0.61 10.42
N VAL A 115 4.27 -0.16 9.67
CA VAL A 115 5.59 -0.62 10.13
C VAL A 115 6.76 0.23 9.60
N PRO A 116 7.92 0.23 10.28
CA PRO A 116 9.13 0.85 9.74
C PRO A 116 9.60 0.14 8.46
N LEU A 117 10.14 0.90 7.50
CA LEU A 117 10.75 0.37 6.28
C LEU A 117 11.83 -0.70 6.56
N ALA A 118 12.62 -0.53 7.61
CA ALA A 118 13.64 -1.51 7.97
C ALA A 118 13.06 -2.90 8.27
N LEU A 119 11.85 -2.97 8.85
CA LEU A 119 11.18 -4.24 9.11
C LEU A 119 10.65 -4.86 7.82
N GLU A 120 10.16 -4.05 6.88
CA GLU A 120 9.76 -4.49 5.55
C GLU A 120 10.93 -5.16 4.82
N ILE A 121 12.06 -4.46 4.71
CA ILE A 121 13.26 -4.93 4.03
C ILE A 121 13.78 -6.21 4.69
N ALA A 122 13.90 -6.23 6.03
CA ALA A 122 14.37 -7.40 6.76
C ALA A 122 13.45 -8.63 6.56
N ALA A 123 12.13 -8.43 6.52
CA ALA A 123 11.19 -9.53 6.28
C ALA A 123 11.24 -10.04 4.83
N ALA A 124 11.46 -9.15 3.86
CA ALA A 124 11.65 -9.52 2.46
C ALA A 124 12.95 -10.32 2.25
N GLU A 125 14.06 -9.85 2.80
CA GLU A 125 15.37 -10.53 2.75
C GLU A 125 15.29 -11.90 3.42
N ALA A 126 14.63 -12.02 4.57
CA ALA A 126 14.40 -13.29 5.24
C ALA A 126 13.54 -14.28 4.42
N ALA A 127 12.75 -13.78 3.47
CA ALA A 127 11.98 -14.60 2.53
C ALA A 127 12.75 -14.97 1.25
N GLY A 128 13.97 -14.45 1.07
CA GLY A 128 14.83 -14.70 -0.10
C GLY A 128 14.76 -13.64 -1.19
N PHE A 129 14.17 -12.47 -0.92
CA PHE A 129 14.20 -11.35 -1.86
C PHE A 129 15.49 -10.55 -1.75
N GLU A 130 15.90 -9.97 -2.87
CA GLU A 130 16.93 -8.93 -2.95
C GLU A 130 16.26 -7.57 -3.15
N THR A 131 16.60 -6.57 -2.32
CA THR A 131 16.12 -5.19 -2.49
C THR A 131 16.86 -4.51 -3.63
N ARG A 132 16.13 -4.00 -4.62
CA ARG A 132 16.68 -3.41 -5.86
C ARG A 132 16.54 -1.90 -5.93
N ASP A 133 15.45 -1.35 -5.41
CA ASP A 133 15.23 0.10 -5.35
C ASP A 133 14.27 0.45 -4.20
N VAL A 134 14.43 1.65 -3.64
CA VAL A 134 13.55 2.23 -2.64
C VAL A 134 13.29 3.68 -3.00
N GLU A 135 12.04 4.00 -3.30
CA GLU A 135 11.62 5.38 -3.57
C GLU A 135 10.66 5.88 -2.49
N SER A 136 10.94 7.06 -1.94
CA SER A 136 10.04 7.74 -0.99
C SER A 136 9.13 8.72 -1.72
N LEU A 137 7.82 8.45 -1.67
CA LEU A 137 6.79 9.26 -2.33
C LEU A 137 5.98 10.11 -1.32
N ARG A 138 6.49 10.30 -0.11
CA ARG A 138 5.78 10.99 0.98
C ARG A 138 5.18 12.36 0.57
N PRO A 139 5.90 13.28 -0.10
CA PRO A 139 5.32 14.56 -0.51
C PRO A 139 4.17 14.43 -1.51
N HIS A 140 4.17 13.37 -2.33
CA HIS A 140 3.12 13.10 -3.30
C HIS A 140 1.81 12.79 -2.57
N TYR A 141 1.87 12.03 -1.48
CA TYR A 141 0.67 11.68 -0.73
C TYR A 141 0.01 12.86 -0.01
N VAL A 142 0.80 13.90 0.36
CA VAL A 142 0.24 15.18 0.83
C VAL A 142 -0.63 15.81 -0.25
N ARG A 143 -0.13 15.84 -1.50
CA ARG A 143 -0.88 16.38 -2.65
C ARG A 143 -2.13 15.55 -2.92
N THR A 144 -2.02 14.22 -2.89
CA THR A 144 -3.14 13.30 -3.06
C THR A 144 -4.25 13.56 -2.05
N LEU A 145 -3.92 13.57 -0.74
CA LEU A 145 -4.91 13.76 0.32
C LEU A 145 -5.56 15.14 0.28
N ARG A 146 -4.80 16.21 0.00
CA ARG A 146 -5.37 17.56 -0.19
C ARG A 146 -6.32 17.59 -1.39
N ALA A 147 -5.97 16.93 -2.49
CA ALA A 147 -6.83 16.85 -3.66
C ALA A 147 -8.09 16.02 -3.41
N TRP A 148 -8.04 15.01 -2.52
CA TRP A 148 -9.23 14.27 -2.11
C TRP A 148 -10.13 15.08 -1.18
N VAL A 149 -9.57 15.79 -0.21
CA VAL A 149 -10.33 16.72 0.64
C VAL A 149 -11.04 17.78 -0.20
N GLY A 150 -10.32 18.46 -1.11
CA GLY A 150 -10.93 19.48 -1.95
C GLY A 150 -12.07 18.94 -2.84
N ARG A 151 -11.93 17.70 -3.36
CA ARG A 151 -13.02 17.04 -4.13
C ARG A 151 -14.21 16.65 -3.27
N LEU A 152 -13.97 16.16 -2.05
CA LEU A 152 -15.03 15.84 -1.10
C LEU A 152 -15.80 17.10 -0.71
N GLU A 153 -15.10 18.20 -0.43
CA GLU A 153 -15.72 19.49 -0.08
C GLU A 153 -16.52 20.07 -1.23
N ALA A 154 -16.01 20.01 -2.47
CA ALA A 154 -16.73 20.48 -3.64
C ALA A 154 -18.01 19.69 -3.95
N ARG A 155 -18.17 18.48 -3.39
CA ARG A 155 -19.34 17.60 -3.57
C ARG A 155 -19.91 17.12 -2.25
N TYR A 156 -19.83 17.95 -1.21
CA TYR A 156 -20.15 17.54 0.15
C TYR A 156 -21.61 17.10 0.28
N ASP A 157 -22.55 17.86 -0.29
CA ASP A 157 -23.98 17.52 -0.23
C ASP A 157 -24.30 16.21 -0.96
N ASP A 158 -23.63 15.92 -2.07
CA ASP A 158 -23.75 14.65 -2.78
C ASP A 158 -23.28 13.49 -1.89
N ALA A 159 -22.16 13.67 -1.19
CA ALA A 159 -21.62 12.68 -0.27
C ALA A 159 -22.54 12.43 0.94
N VAL A 160 -23.16 13.49 1.49
CA VAL A 160 -24.17 13.37 2.56
C VAL A 160 -25.38 12.59 2.08
N ARG A 161 -25.89 12.87 0.86
CA ARG A 161 -27.01 12.11 0.29
C ARG A 161 -26.67 10.65 0.06
N ALA A 162 -25.42 10.34 -0.31
CA ALA A 162 -24.99 8.97 -0.60
C ALA A 162 -24.69 8.13 0.65
N ALA A 163 -24.15 8.73 1.71
CA ALA A 163 -23.58 8.00 2.83
C ALA A 163 -24.01 8.50 4.23
N GLY A 164 -24.97 9.43 4.29
CA GLY A 164 -25.35 10.12 5.53
C GLY A 164 -24.32 11.15 5.97
N GLU A 165 -24.67 12.00 6.93
CA GLU A 165 -23.84 13.15 7.30
C GLU A 165 -22.54 12.78 8.04
N THR A 166 -22.55 11.68 8.79
CA THR A 166 -21.40 11.24 9.58
C THR A 166 -20.22 10.83 8.70
N ALA A 167 -20.47 10.13 7.59
CA ALA A 167 -19.41 9.61 6.72
C ALA A 167 -18.51 10.71 6.12
N PRO A 168 -19.01 11.73 5.40
CA PRO A 168 -18.16 12.78 4.82
C PRO A 168 -17.45 13.62 5.90
N ARG A 169 -18.06 13.82 7.08
CA ARG A 169 -17.37 14.46 8.23
C ARG A 169 -16.16 13.66 8.67
N THR A 170 -16.35 12.35 8.84
CA THR A 170 -15.30 11.40 9.21
C THR A 170 -14.17 11.39 8.19
N TRP A 171 -14.50 11.23 6.91
CA TRP A 171 -13.52 11.21 5.83
C TRP A 171 -12.75 12.52 5.70
N ARG A 172 -13.43 13.68 5.82
CA ARG A 172 -12.78 15.00 5.79
C ARG A 172 -11.74 15.12 6.92
N LEU A 173 -12.12 14.75 8.15
CA LEU A 173 -11.22 14.79 9.30
C LEU A 173 -10.02 13.84 9.10
N TYR A 174 -10.28 12.59 8.74
CA TYR A 174 -9.25 11.57 8.53
C TYR A 174 -8.24 11.98 7.45
N MET A 175 -8.71 12.40 6.26
CA MET A 175 -7.83 12.77 5.16
C MET A 175 -7.03 14.04 5.47
N SER A 176 -7.63 15.02 6.13
CA SER A 176 -6.96 16.26 6.52
C SER A 176 -5.86 16.01 7.56
N ALA A 177 -6.15 15.20 8.58
CA ALA A 177 -5.18 14.80 9.59
C ALA A 177 -4.04 13.97 8.99
N SER A 178 -4.37 13.05 8.08
CA SER A 178 -3.37 12.27 7.33
C SER A 178 -2.49 13.16 6.47
N ALA A 179 -3.05 14.14 5.75
CA ALA A 179 -2.27 15.07 4.93
C ALA A 179 -1.26 15.85 5.78
N HIS A 180 -1.68 16.30 6.97
CA HIS A 180 -0.79 16.93 7.93
C HIS A 180 0.29 15.97 8.43
N ALA A 181 -0.05 14.71 8.73
CA ALA A 181 0.92 13.72 9.18
C ALA A 181 2.01 13.42 8.12
N PHE A 182 1.66 13.29 6.84
CA PHE A 182 2.65 13.14 5.76
C PHE A 182 3.50 14.41 5.59
N ALA A 183 2.90 15.60 5.71
CA ALA A 183 3.60 16.88 5.60
C ALA A 183 4.64 17.06 6.70
N MET A 184 4.31 16.67 7.94
CA MET A 184 5.20 16.73 9.10
C MET A 184 6.18 15.56 9.19
N ALA A 185 6.29 14.74 8.14
CA ALA A 185 7.13 13.55 8.11
C ALA A 185 6.86 12.61 9.28
N HIS A 186 5.62 12.51 9.73
CA HIS A 186 5.24 11.63 10.82
C HIS A 186 4.91 10.20 10.38
N ILE A 187 4.56 10.04 9.10
CA ILE A 187 4.34 8.81 8.35
C ILE A 187 4.96 9.00 6.97
N GLY A 188 5.40 7.92 6.35
CA GLY A 188 6.01 7.90 5.02
C GLY A 188 5.20 7.07 4.05
N LEU A 189 5.55 7.16 2.78
CA LEU A 189 5.03 6.31 1.71
C LEU A 189 6.24 5.87 0.89
N CYS A 190 6.39 4.57 0.70
CA CYS A 190 7.50 4.02 -0.06
C CYS A 190 7.01 3.06 -1.14
N GLN A 191 7.77 3.05 -2.23
CA GLN A 191 7.79 1.97 -3.21
C GLN A 191 9.12 1.23 -3.04
N VAL A 192 9.04 -0.07 -2.82
CA VAL A 192 10.22 -0.94 -2.74
C VAL A 192 10.14 -1.96 -3.85
N LEU A 193 11.17 -1.98 -4.69
CA LEU A 193 11.33 -2.98 -5.73
C LEU A 193 12.20 -4.10 -5.19
N PHE A 194 11.67 -5.31 -5.21
CA PHE A 194 12.37 -6.55 -4.86
C PHE A 194 12.56 -7.41 -6.10
N ALA A 195 13.67 -8.15 -6.13
CA ALA A 195 13.90 -9.23 -7.09
C ALA A 195 13.94 -10.57 -6.36
N ARG A 196 13.42 -11.61 -7.01
CA ARG A 196 13.73 -13.01 -6.67
C ARG A 196 14.79 -13.47 -7.67
N PRO A 197 16.09 -13.54 -7.31
CA PRO A 197 17.13 -13.96 -8.25
C PRO A 197 16.85 -15.35 -8.86
N ASP A 198 17.29 -15.57 -10.09
CA ASP A 198 17.29 -16.91 -10.69
C ASP A 198 18.43 -17.78 -10.12
N ALA A 199 18.53 -19.03 -10.58
CA ALA A 199 19.58 -19.95 -10.13
C ALA A 199 21.02 -19.47 -10.43
N ALA A 200 21.18 -18.52 -11.36
CA ALA A 200 22.44 -17.88 -11.69
C ALA A 200 22.62 -16.50 -11.00
N GLY A 201 21.72 -16.13 -10.09
CA GLY A 201 21.74 -14.86 -9.37
C GLY A 201 21.27 -13.66 -10.19
N ARG A 202 20.60 -13.87 -11.33
CA ARG A 202 20.19 -12.77 -12.22
C ARG A 202 18.81 -12.21 -11.86
N ALA A 203 18.67 -10.89 -12.01
CA ALA A 203 17.41 -10.16 -12.02
C ALA A 203 17.33 -9.32 -13.31
N PRO A 204 16.19 -9.31 -14.03
CA PRO A 204 16.07 -8.65 -15.33
C PRO A 204 15.85 -7.13 -15.18
N LEU A 205 16.87 -6.44 -14.67
CA LEU A 205 16.89 -4.99 -14.49
C LEU A 205 18.07 -4.37 -15.24
N PRO A 206 17.90 -3.19 -15.86
CA PRO A 206 19.03 -2.43 -16.38
C PRO A 206 20.01 -2.02 -15.27
N LEU A 207 21.23 -1.64 -15.67
CA LEU A 207 22.25 -1.16 -14.74
C LEU A 207 21.95 0.23 -14.16
N THR A 208 21.14 1.02 -14.86
CA THR A 208 20.72 2.37 -14.46
C THR A 208 19.19 2.43 -14.35
N ARG A 209 18.67 3.51 -13.77
CA ARG A 209 17.22 3.75 -13.62
C ARG A 209 16.65 4.67 -14.71
N GLU A 210 17.36 4.82 -15.81
CA GLU A 210 16.97 5.75 -16.89
C GLU A 210 15.65 5.33 -17.55
N ASP A 211 15.42 4.02 -17.63
CA ASP A 211 14.18 3.42 -18.12
C ASP A 211 12.95 3.90 -17.34
N LEU A 212 13.07 4.10 -16.02
CA LEU A 212 11.97 4.57 -15.17
C LEU A 212 11.54 6.01 -15.45
N TYR A 213 12.42 6.83 -16.02
CA TYR A 213 12.16 8.25 -16.29
C TYR A 213 12.07 8.56 -17.78
N SER A 214 12.39 7.59 -18.64
CA SER A 214 12.16 7.69 -20.08
C SER A 214 10.66 7.71 -20.36
N THR A 215 10.20 8.70 -21.12
CA THR A 215 8.80 8.79 -21.54
C THR A 215 8.58 7.84 -22.70
N HIS A 216 7.67 6.88 -22.55
CA HIS A 216 7.12 6.06 -23.64
C HIS A 216 5.99 6.78 -24.36
#